data_AF-A0A3D0V7V5-F1
#
_entry.id   AF-A0A3D0V7V5-F1
#
_cell.length_a   1.000
_cell.length_b   1.000
_cell.length_c   1.000
_cell.angle_alpha   90.00
_cell.angle_beta   90.00
_cell.angle_gamma   90.00
#
_symmetry.space_group_name_H-M   'P 1'
#
loop_
_entity.id
_entity.type
_entity.pdbx_description
1 polymer ?
#
loop_
_entity_poly.entity_id
_entity_poly.type
_entity_poly.pdbx_seq_one_letter_code
_entity_poly.pdbx_strand_id
1 'polypeptide(L)'
;MIFAHLPLWFARELDERVEMWRRDPRELTQPSLEAQWEAFRAAATDFHDKLNEHMWMEPRTKAEREAGFEQFMQIPPEWKTRDHARYQGALNELQESRRSLEHCMASLLGTLHSSHVDETVLN
;
A
#
# COMPACT_ATOMS: atom_id res chain seq x y z
N MET A 1 -1.51 -8.62 -11.23
CA MET A 1 -2.79 -8.36 -10.52
C MET A 1 -3.33 -7.05 -11.06
N ILE A 2 -4.49 -7.06 -11.72
CA ILE A 2 -5.11 -5.84 -12.25
C ILE A 2 -5.75 -5.12 -11.06
N PHE A 3 -5.43 -3.84 -10.83
CA PHE A 3 -5.92 -3.01 -9.72
C PHE A 3 -7.43 -2.75 -9.69
N ALA A 4 -8.20 -3.50 -10.48
CA ALA A 4 -9.66 -3.40 -10.48
C ALA A 4 -10.26 -3.84 -9.13
N HIS A 5 -9.63 -4.77 -8.41
CA HIS A 5 -10.12 -5.28 -7.13
C HIS A 5 -8.98 -5.47 -6.14
N LEU A 6 -9.17 -4.98 -4.91
CA LEU A 6 -8.23 -5.11 -3.80
C LEU A 6 -8.97 -5.75 -2.62
N PRO A 7 -8.44 -6.83 -2.00
CA PRO A 7 -9.06 -7.40 -0.81
C PRO A 7 -9.15 -6.37 0.33
N LEU A 8 -10.32 -6.27 0.98
CA LEU A 8 -10.55 -5.28 2.05
C LEU A 8 -9.63 -5.50 3.25
N TRP A 9 -9.29 -6.76 3.57
CA TRP A 9 -8.38 -7.06 4.68
C TRP A 9 -7.00 -6.42 4.46
N PHE A 10 -6.52 -6.35 3.21
CA PHE A 10 -5.23 -5.75 2.90
C PHE A 10 -5.27 -4.23 3.09
N ALA A 11 -6.34 -3.58 2.64
CA ALA A 11 -6.52 -2.14 2.85
C ALA A 11 -6.58 -1.79 4.34
N ARG A 12 -7.28 -2.59 5.15
CA ARG A 12 -7.32 -2.43 6.61
C ARG A 12 -5.97 -2.63 7.28
N GLU A 13 -5.25 -3.69 6.91
CA GLU A 13 -3.90 -3.91 7.42
C GLU A 13 -2.99 -2.73 7.08
N LEU A 14 -3.05 -2.21 5.84
CA LEU A 14 -2.25 -1.05 5.44
C LEU A 14 -2.61 0.21 6.25
N ASP A 15 -3.90 0.50 6.44
CA ASP A 15 -4.41 1.60 7.27
C ASP A 15 -3.88 1.49 8.71
N GLU A 16 -4.01 0.32 9.34
CA GLU A 16 -3.50 0.07 10.68
C GLU A 16 -1.98 0.29 10.79
N ARG A 17 -1.22 -0.13 9.77
CA ARG A 17 0.24 0.06 9.73
C ARG A 17 0.62 1.52 9.56
N VAL A 18 -0.02 2.23 8.64
CA VAL A 18 0.23 3.67 8.41
C VAL A 18 -0.07 4.48 9.65
N GLU A 19 -1.21 4.24 10.31
CA GLU A 19 -1.57 4.92 11.56
C GLU A 19 -0.61 4.59 12.70
N MET A 20 -0.16 3.34 12.80
CA MET A 20 0.87 2.95 13.76
C MET A 20 2.17 3.74 13.54
N TRP A 21 2.66 3.84 12.30
CA TRP A 21 3.89 4.57 11.98
C TRP A 21 3.77 6.09 12.12
N ARG A 22 2.56 6.64 11.98
CA ARG A 22 2.29 8.06 12.26
C ARG A 22 2.35 8.36 13.75
N ARG A 23 1.78 7.46 14.57
CA ARG A 23 1.74 7.61 16.03
C ARG A 23 3.09 7.39 16.69
N ASP A 24 3.84 6.41 16.21
CA ASP A 24 5.10 5.96 16.82
C ASP A 24 6.19 5.84 15.73
N PRO A 25 6.84 6.96 15.37
CA PRO A 25 7.91 6.95 14.38
C PRO A 25 9.11 6.20 14.93
N ARG A 26 9.70 5.33 14.10
CA ARG A 26 10.90 4.58 14.50
C ARG A 26 12.12 5.50 14.53
N GLU A 27 12.82 5.51 15.65
CA GLU A 27 14.16 6.08 15.74
C GLU A 27 15.19 5.02 15.33
N LEU A 28 15.85 5.24 14.19
CA LEU A 28 16.85 4.33 13.66
C LEU A 28 18.24 4.96 13.81
N THR A 29 19.19 4.19 14.33
CA THR A 29 20.55 4.69 14.64
C THR A 29 21.47 4.73 13.42
N GLN A 30 21.15 3.97 12.37
CA GLN A 30 21.90 3.94 11.12
C GLN A 30 21.27 4.92 10.11
N PRO A 31 21.94 6.01 9.71
CA PRO A 31 21.35 7.03 8.83
C PRO A 31 20.88 6.50 7.48
N SER A 32 21.59 5.51 6.92
CA SER A 32 21.20 4.86 5.65
C SER A 32 19.90 4.07 5.79
N LEU A 33 19.71 3.37 6.91
CA LEU A 33 18.50 2.61 7.20
C LEU A 33 17.33 3.55 7.53
N GLU A 34 17.59 4.62 8.28
CA GLU A 34 16.61 5.66 8.59
C GLU A 34 16.04 6.30 7.31
N ALA A 35 16.92 6.70 6.38
CA ALA A 35 16.49 7.28 5.10
C ALA A 35 15.61 6.32 4.27
N GLN A 36 15.97 5.03 4.22
CA GLN A 36 15.19 4.02 3.50
C GLN A 36 13.86 3.70 4.19
N TRP A 37 13.85 3.68 5.52
CA TRP A 37 12.63 3.51 6.31
C TRP A 37 11.65 4.67 6.07
N GLU A 38 12.13 5.91 6.11
CA GLU A 38 11.29 7.09 5.86
C GLU A 38 10.76 7.12 4.42
N ALA A 39 11.57 6.75 3.43
CA ALA A 39 11.12 6.61 2.05
C ALA A 39 10.02 5.55 1.90
N PHE A 40 10.19 4.38 2.53
CA PHE A 40 9.17 3.32 2.56
C PHE A 40 7.88 3.78 3.25
N ARG A 41 7.98 4.42 4.42
CA ARG A 41 6.84 4.93 5.18
C ARG A 41 6.05 5.97 4.37
N ALA A 42 6.76 6.88 3.70
CA ALA A 42 6.14 7.88 2.83
C ALA A 42 5.43 7.24 1.63
N ALA A 43 6.06 6.28 0.95
CA ALA A 43 5.45 5.58 -0.19
C ALA A 43 4.23 4.74 0.23
N ALA A 44 4.26 4.12 1.41
CA ALA A 44 3.13 3.37 1.94
C ALA A 44 1.95 4.29 2.31
N THR A 45 2.26 5.47 2.85
CA THR A 45 1.25 6.50 3.14
C THR A 45 0.61 7.03 1.86
N ASP A 46 1.41 7.35 0.84
CA ASP A 46 0.89 7.81 -0.46
C ASP A 46 -0.02 6.74 -1.10
N PHE A 47 0.43 5.47 -1.12
CA PHE A 47 -0.40 4.39 -1.64
C PHE A 47 -1.71 4.22 -0.86
N HIS A 48 -1.66 4.29 0.48
CA HIS A 48 -2.84 4.27 1.32
C HIS A 48 -3.82 5.41 1.00
N ASP A 49 -3.31 6.63 0.85
CA ASP A 49 -4.14 7.79 0.55
C ASP A 49 -4.78 7.66 -0.84
N LYS A 50 -4.06 7.11 -1.82
CA LYS A 50 -4.61 6.79 -3.16
C LYS A 50 -5.66 5.69 -3.15
N LEU A 51 -5.54 4.69 -2.28
CA LEU A 51 -6.60 3.70 -2.09
C LEU A 51 -7.88 4.36 -1.56
N ASN A 52 -7.76 5.23 -0.56
CA ASN A 52 -8.91 5.92 0.02
C ASN A 52 -9.56 6.92 -0.94
N GLU A 53 -8.76 7.57 -1.79
CA GLU A 53 -9.25 8.51 -2.81
C GLU A 53 -10.03 7.79 -3.92
N HIS A 54 -9.48 6.68 -4.42
CA HIS A 54 -9.89 6.09 -5.70
C HIS A 54 -10.69 4.79 -5.60
N MET A 55 -10.66 4.08 -4.47
CA MET A 55 -11.27 2.75 -4.35
C MET A 55 -12.30 2.67 -3.23
N TRP A 56 -13.49 2.15 -3.53
CA TRP A 56 -14.60 2.03 -2.59
C TRP A 56 -15.01 0.57 -2.41
N MET A 57 -15.61 0.25 -1.26
CA MET A 57 -16.13 -1.10 -1.02
C MET A 57 -17.25 -1.41 -2.02
N GLU A 58 -17.16 -2.58 -2.66
CA GLU A 58 -18.25 -3.09 -3.46
C GLU A 58 -19.48 -3.37 -2.58
N PRO A 59 -20.66 -2.82 -2.92
CA PRO A 59 -21.87 -3.11 -2.15
C PRO A 59 -22.23 -4.59 -2.30
N ARG A 60 -22.30 -5.29 -1.16
CA ARG A 60 -22.73 -6.69 -1.10
C ARG A 60 -24.22 -6.81 -0.81
N THR A 61 -24.87 -7.73 -1.51
CA THR A 61 -26.23 -8.16 -1.19
C THR A 61 -26.29 -8.79 0.20
N LYS A 62 -27.49 -8.91 0.77
CA LYS A 62 -27.68 -9.55 2.09
C LYS A 62 -27.26 -11.02 2.04
N ALA A 63 -27.63 -11.74 0.99
CA ALA A 63 -27.27 -13.14 0.79
C ALA A 63 -25.74 -13.34 0.70
N GLU A 64 -25.02 -12.45 0.02
CA GLU A 64 -23.56 -12.54 -0.07
C GLU A 64 -22.88 -12.29 1.28
N ARG A 65 -23.42 -11.37 2.09
CA ARG A 65 -22.92 -11.14 3.45
C ARG A 65 -23.14 -12.35 4.35
N GLU A 66 -24.32 -12.97 4.28
CA GLU A 66 -24.66 -14.15 5.07
C GLU A 66 -23.87 -15.39 4.65
N ALA A 67 -23.50 -15.49 3.38
CA ALA A 67 -22.64 -16.55 2.84
C ALA A 67 -21.14 -16.35 3.13
N GLY A 68 -20.75 -15.22 3.74
CA GLY A 68 -19.36 -14.94 4.11
C GLY A 68 -18.42 -14.67 2.93
N PHE A 69 -18.93 -14.13 1.81
CA PHE A 69 -18.07 -13.78 0.68
C PHE A 69 -17.04 -12.70 1.05
N GLU A 70 -15.82 -12.86 0.52
CA GLU A 70 -14.74 -11.90 0.70
C GLU A 70 -15.13 -10.50 0.19
N GLN A 71 -14.74 -9.49 0.96
CA GLN A 71 -15.00 -8.09 0.65
C GLN A 71 -13.81 -7.52 -0.14
N PHE A 72 -14.12 -6.74 -1.17
CA PHE A 72 -13.14 -6.08 -2.01
C PHE A 72 -13.45 -4.59 -2.10
N MET A 73 -12.38 -3.80 -2.26
CA MET A 73 -12.43 -2.45 -2.75
C MET A 73 -12.23 -2.47 -4.26
N GLN A 74 -12.91 -1.59 -4.98
CA GLN A 74 -12.74 -1.39 -6.42
C GLN A 74 -12.82 0.09 -6.77
N ILE A 75 -12.17 0.49 -7.86
CA ILE A 75 -12.46 1.77 -8.49
C ILE A 75 -13.92 1.75 -8.95
N PRO A 76 -14.74 2.78 -8.67
CA PRO A 76 -16.15 2.77 -9.03
C PRO A 76 -16.37 2.39 -10.52
N PRO A 77 -17.08 1.28 -10.80
CA PRO A 77 -17.18 0.73 -12.15
C PRO A 77 -17.93 1.67 -13.10
N GLU A 78 -18.78 2.55 -12.58
CA GLU A 78 -19.46 3.59 -13.34
C GLU A 78 -18.48 4.63 -13.92
N TRP A 79 -17.32 4.87 -13.31
CA TRP A 79 -16.33 5.78 -13.90
C TRP A 79 -15.80 5.20 -15.21
N LYS A 80 -15.63 3.88 -15.31
CA LYS A 80 -15.16 3.25 -16.55
C LYS A 80 -16.03 3.58 -17.77
N THR A 81 -17.34 3.77 -17.56
CA THR A 81 -18.32 4.05 -18.62
C THR A 81 -18.71 5.52 -18.72
N ARG A 82 -18.86 6.23 -17.60
CA ARG A 82 -19.36 7.62 -17.54
C ARG A 82 -18.26 8.67 -17.53
N ASP A 83 -17.07 8.31 -17.05
CA ASP A 83 -15.93 9.22 -16.92
C ASP A 83 -14.61 8.43 -17.07
N HIS A 84 -14.37 7.99 -18.31
CA HIS A 84 -13.24 7.10 -18.60
C HIS A 84 -11.89 7.76 -18.29
N ALA A 85 -11.78 9.08 -18.43
CA ALA A 85 -10.57 9.83 -18.12
C ALA A 85 -10.26 9.74 -16.62
N ARG A 86 -11.25 9.97 -15.75
CA ARG A 86 -11.09 9.80 -14.30
C ARG A 86 -10.72 8.37 -13.92
N TYR A 87 -11.37 7.37 -14.53
CA TYR A 87 -11.06 5.97 -14.28
C TYR A 87 -9.61 5.62 -14.63
N GLN A 88 -9.10 6.09 -15.78
CA GLN A 88 -7.72 5.89 -16.18
C GLN A 88 -6.73 6.66 -15.28
N GLY A 89 -7.07 7.88 -14.87
CA GLY A 89 -6.28 8.65 -13.91
C GLY A 89 -6.10 7.90 -12.59
N ALA A 90 -7.21 7.44 -12.00
CA ALA A 90 -7.19 6.62 -10.78
C ALA A 90 -6.34 5.35 -10.94
N LEU A 91 -6.47 4.64 -12.06
CA LEU A 91 -5.64 3.45 -12.33
C LEU A 91 -4.15 3.78 -12.40
N ASN A 92 -3.78 4.88 -13.04
CA ASN A 92 -2.38 5.29 -13.18
C ASN A 92 -1.79 5.68 -11.82
N GLU A 93 -2.49 6.52 -11.06
CA GLU A 93 -2.04 6.95 -9.73
C GLU A 93 -1.87 5.77 -8.76
N LEU A 94 -2.81 4.82 -8.76
CA LEU A 94 -2.72 3.59 -7.96
C LEU A 94 -1.54 2.70 -8.39
N GLN A 95 -1.28 2.60 -9.70
CA GLN A 95 -0.16 1.82 -10.20
C GLN A 95 1.18 2.47 -9.89
N GLU A 96 1.28 3.79 -10.01
CA GLU A 96 2.51 4.55 -9.73
C GLU A 96 2.87 4.50 -8.25
N SER A 97 1.90 4.81 -7.37
CA SER A 97 2.09 4.74 -5.92
C SER A 97 2.45 3.33 -5.44
N ARG A 98 1.83 2.28 -5.99
CA ARG A 98 2.24 0.89 -5.72
C ARG A 98 3.67 0.61 -6.14
N ARG A 99 4.05 0.98 -7.37
CA ARG A 99 5.42 0.73 -7.85
C ARG A 99 6.44 1.44 -6.96
N SER A 100 6.12 2.66 -6.52
CA SER A 100 6.92 3.40 -5.54
C SER A 100 7.06 2.63 -4.23
N LEU A 101 5.94 2.14 -3.66
CA LEU A 101 5.94 1.32 -2.45
C LEU A 101 6.78 0.03 -2.61
N GLU A 102 6.58 -0.71 -3.69
CA GLU A 102 7.35 -1.93 -3.99
C GLU A 102 8.85 -1.64 -4.10
N HIS A 103 9.21 -0.53 -4.77
CA HIS A 103 10.59 -0.11 -4.91
C HIS A 103 11.21 0.27 -3.56
N CYS A 104 10.54 1.11 -2.76
CA CYS A 104 11.04 1.50 -1.44
C CYS A 104 11.13 0.30 -0.48
N MET A 105 10.18 -0.64 -0.54
CA MET A 105 10.24 -1.88 0.23
C MET A 105 11.45 -2.72 -0.15
N ALA A 106 11.71 -2.90 -1.46
CA ALA A 106 12.88 -3.63 -1.94
C ALA A 106 14.20 -2.98 -1.51
N SER A 107 14.28 -1.65 -1.58
CA SER A 107 15.45 -0.88 -1.12
C SER A 107 15.68 -1.03 0.39
N LEU A 108 14.62 -0.91 1.19
CA LEU A 108 14.68 -1.11 2.65
C LEU A 108 15.17 -2.52 3.01
N LEU A 109 14.60 -3.55 2.38
CA LEU A 109 15.04 -4.95 2.60
C LEU A 109 16.49 -5.16 2.16
N GLY A 110 16.90 -4.56 1.04
CA GLY A 110 18.28 -4.58 0.58
C GLY A 110 19.24 -3.97 1.60
N THR A 111 18.91 -2.81 2.18
CA THR A 111 19.72 -2.19 3.24
C THR A 111 19.76 -3.03 4.51
N LEU A 112 18.63 -3.59 4.94
CA LEU A 112 18.59 -4.49 6.10
C LEU A 112 19.47 -5.74 5.90
N HIS A 113 19.48 -6.33 4.70
CA HIS A 113 20.32 -7.49 4.40
C HIS A 113 21.80 -7.13 4.32
N SER A 114 22.15 -5.98 3.73
CA SER A 114 23.56 -5.53 3.66
C SER A 114 24.13 -5.19 5.03
N SER A 115 23.37 -4.51 5.89
CA SER A 115 23.80 -4.20 7.27
C SER A 115 24.04 -5.47 8.10
N HIS A 116 23.34 -6.56 7.83
CA HIS A 116 23.50 -7.83 8.54
C HIS A 116 24.77 -8.61 8.13
N VAL A 117 25.24 -8.43 6.90
CA VAL A 117 26.45 -9.10 6.38
C VAL A 117 27.73 -8.44 6.92
N ASP A 118 27.74 -7.11 7.08
CA ASP A 118 28.90 -6.40 7.63
C ASP A 118 29.20 -6.78 9.10
N GLU A 119 28.18 -7.14 9.89
CA GLU A 119 28.36 -7.61 11.27
C GLU A 119 28.87 -9.06 11.35
N THR A 120 28.65 -9.88 10.32
CA THR A 120 29.07 -11.31 10.33
C THR A 120 30.48 -11.55 9.80
N VAL A 121 31.06 -10.61 9.04
CA VAL A 121 32.44 -10.73 8.52
C VAL A 121 33.49 -10.25 9.54
N LEU A 122 33.06 -9.66 10.67
CA LEU A 122 33.94 -9.13 11.71
C LEU A 122 34.06 -10.01 12.96
N ASN A 123 33.55 -11.25 12.94
CA ASN A 123 33.73 -12.24 14.03
C ASN A 123 34.55 -13.46 13.60
#